data_AF-A0A0Q7VTK5-F1
#
_entry.id   AF-A0A0Q7VTK5-F1
#
_cell.length_a   1.000
_cell.length_b   1.000
_cell.length_c   1.000
_cell.angle_alpha   90.00
_cell.angle_beta   90.00
_cell.angle_gamma   90.00
#
_symmetry.space_group_name_H-M   'P 1'
#
loop_
_entity.id
_entity.type
_entity.pdbx_description
1 polymer ?
#
loop_
_entity_poly.entity_id
_entity_poly.type
_entity_poly.pdbx_seq_one_letter_code
_entity_poly.pdbx_strand_id
1 'polypeptide(L)'
;MLGFDIPPTVITNDLPTALKLARQAASIVKPLRKALIEGAREQVVFTSRWDTTAPVDPRAMAAAPIIVQHKIPKLADVRVTVVGDQVFPVAIDSQVAVDTQVDWRRGADPTRRFTLITHSSPAPKS
;
A
#
# COMPACT_ATOMS: atom_id res chain seq x y z
N MET A 1 15.52 -14.85 3.40
CA MET A 1 14.51 -14.08 2.62
C MET A 1 14.11 -14.91 1.41
N LEU A 2 12.86 -14.80 0.94
CA LEU A 2 12.33 -15.54 -0.21
C LEU A 2 12.57 -14.86 -1.58
N GLY A 3 13.33 -13.75 -1.61
CA GLY A 3 13.70 -13.06 -2.85
C GLY A 3 12.67 -12.05 -3.37
N PHE A 4 11.64 -11.70 -2.60
CA PHE A 4 10.71 -10.64 -3.00
C PHE A 4 11.33 -9.25 -2.83
N ASP A 5 11.17 -8.41 -3.85
CA ASP A 5 11.50 -7.00 -3.77
C ASP A 5 10.50 -6.29 -2.85
N ILE A 6 11.02 -5.69 -1.77
CA ILE A 6 10.24 -4.91 -0.82
C ILE A 6 10.74 -3.46 -0.92
N PRO A 7 9.86 -2.47 -1.12
CA PRO A 7 10.30 -1.08 -1.14
C PRO A 7 10.95 -0.68 0.18
N PRO A 8 11.93 0.23 0.19
CA PRO A 8 12.49 0.75 1.44
C PRO A 8 11.39 1.20 2.40
N THR A 9 11.41 0.64 3.61
CA THR A 9 10.32 0.75 4.58
C THR A 9 10.88 0.97 5.98
N VAL A 10 10.22 1.81 6.76
CA VAL A 10 10.42 1.91 8.21
C VAL A 10 9.08 1.85 8.93
N ILE A 11 9.04 1.10 10.02
CA ILE A 11 7.92 1.11 10.97
C ILE A 11 8.41 1.86 12.20
N THR A 12 7.76 2.97 12.55
CA THR A 12 8.26 3.85 13.62
C THR A 12 7.15 4.75 14.17
N ASN A 13 7.30 5.18 15.43
CA ASN A 13 6.59 6.29 16.04
C ASN A 13 7.52 7.50 16.32
N ASP A 14 8.74 7.49 15.75
CA ASP A 14 9.73 8.55 15.83
C ASP A 14 9.76 9.37 14.54
N LEU A 15 9.41 10.67 14.64
CA LEU A 15 9.30 11.57 13.50
C LEU A 15 10.64 11.77 12.75
N PRO A 16 11.80 12.03 13.42
CA PRO A 16 13.10 12.09 12.76
C PRO A 16 13.42 10.85 11.91
N THR A 17 13.17 9.64 12.44
CA THR A 17 13.38 8.37 11.73
C THR A 17 12.48 8.27 10.50
N ALA A 18 11.21 8.62 10.63
CA ALA A 18 10.25 8.63 9.54
C ALA A 18 10.65 9.61 8.42
N LEU A 19 11.05 10.84 8.80
CA LEU A 19 11.51 11.88 7.87
C LEU A 19 12.82 11.53 7.19
N LYS A 20 13.74 10.81 7.86
CA LYS A 20 14.99 10.36 7.25
C LYS A 20 14.73 9.51 6.01
N LEU A 21 13.78 8.58 6.07
CA LEU A 21 13.38 7.78 4.91
C LEU A 21 12.65 8.64 3.86
N ALA A 22 11.70 9.47 4.31
CA ALA A 22 10.84 10.24 3.41
C ALA A 22 11.57 11.35 2.64
N ARG A 23 12.72 11.83 3.13
CA ARG A 23 13.58 12.79 2.42
C ARG A 23 14.36 12.20 1.26
N GLN A 24 14.51 10.87 1.21
CA GLN A 24 15.28 10.21 0.16
C GLN A 24 14.49 10.06 -1.15
N ALA A 25 13.17 9.88 -1.04
CA ALA A 25 12.28 9.71 -2.18
C ALA A 25 10.82 9.96 -1.77
N ALA A 26 9.96 10.19 -2.76
CA ALA A 26 8.51 10.24 -2.55
C ALA A 26 8.05 9.02 -1.76
N SER A 27 7.24 9.25 -0.72
CA SER A 27 6.87 8.21 0.25
C SER A 27 5.38 8.17 0.51
N ILE A 28 4.92 7.03 0.99
CA ILE A 28 3.55 6.77 1.44
C ILE A 28 3.55 6.43 2.92
N VAL A 29 2.46 6.75 3.60
CA VAL A 29 2.22 6.41 5.01
C VAL A 29 1.02 5.47 5.08
N LYS A 30 1.13 4.44 5.93
CA LYS A 30 0.08 3.48 6.23
C LYS A 30 -0.08 3.37 7.75
N PRO A 31 -1.30 3.22 8.25
CA PRO A 31 -1.50 2.85 9.65
C PRO A 31 -1.05 1.39 9.87
N LEU A 32 -0.56 1.07 11.07
CA LEU A 32 -0.13 -0.29 11.39
C LEU A 32 -1.30 -1.29 11.46
N ARG A 33 -2.49 -0.83 11.85
CA ARG A 33 -3.75 -1.58 11.81
C ARG A 33 -4.81 -0.81 11.04
N LYS A 34 -5.91 -1.47 10.64
CA LYS A 34 -7.11 -0.78 10.16
C LYS A 34 -7.53 0.22 11.24
N ALA A 35 -7.20 1.49 11.03
CA ALA A 35 -7.65 2.57 11.89
C ALA A 35 -9.04 2.94 11.39
N LEU A 36 -10.04 2.22 11.92
CA LEU A 36 -11.40 2.72 11.97
C LEU A 36 -11.39 3.80 13.05
N ILE A 37 -11.66 5.04 12.66
CA ILE A 37 -11.89 6.12 13.61
C ILE A 37 -13.40 6.14 13.86
N GLU A 38 -13.78 5.76 15.07
CA GLU A 38 -15.16 5.77 15.53
C GLU A 38 -15.60 7.19 15.87
N GLY A 39 -16.77 7.61 15.40
CA GLY A 39 -17.31 8.97 15.56
C GLY A 39 -18.62 9.14 14.78
N ALA A 40 -19.08 10.39 14.59
CA ALA A 40 -20.33 10.68 13.86
C ALA A 40 -20.31 10.19 12.38
N ARG A 41 -19.11 9.93 11.84
CA ARG A 41 -18.88 9.19 10.59
C ARG A 41 -17.68 8.28 10.80
N GLU A 42 -17.83 7.00 10.50
CA GLU A 42 -16.70 6.08 10.45
C GLU A 42 -15.69 6.53 9.39
N GLN A 43 -14.42 6.67 9.78
CA GLN A 43 -13.34 6.97 8.83
C GLN A 43 -12.33 5.84 8.81
N VAL A 44 -11.93 5.44 7.60
CA VAL A 44 -10.86 4.45 7.40
C VAL A 44 -9.60 5.19 6.97
N VAL A 45 -8.52 5.02 7.72
CA VAL A 45 -7.21 5.54 7.30
C VAL A 45 -6.63 4.61 6.22
N PHE A 46 -6.53 5.13 5.01
CA PHE A 46 -5.92 4.44 3.87
C PHE A 46 -4.44 4.80 3.70
N THR A 47 -3.77 4.06 2.82
CA THR A 47 -2.44 4.42 2.37
C THR A 47 -2.49 5.77 1.66
N SER A 48 -1.71 6.73 2.13
CA SER A 48 -1.73 8.10 1.60
C SER A 48 -0.32 8.53 1.21
N ARG A 49 -0.22 9.44 0.22
CA ARG A 49 1.06 10.11 -0.08
C ARG A 49 1.44 10.95 1.13
N TRP A 50 2.72 10.94 1.49
CA TRP A 50 3.21 11.87 2.49
C TRP A 50 3.65 13.17 1.81
N ASP A 51 2.96 14.26 2.12
CA ASP A 51 3.51 15.60 1.94
C ASP A 51 4.42 15.96 3.12
N THR A 52 5.74 15.84 2.93
CA THR A 52 6.73 16.14 3.97
C THR A 52 6.92 17.63 4.22
N THR A 53 6.27 18.50 3.44
CA THR A 53 6.31 19.96 3.65
C THR A 53 5.26 20.42 4.65
N ALA A 54 4.20 19.62 4.84
CA ALA A 54 3.18 19.88 5.85
C ALA A 54 3.74 19.65 7.27
N PRO A 55 3.39 20.50 8.26
CA PRO A 55 3.79 20.28 9.63
C PRO A 55 3.16 19.00 10.19
N VAL A 56 3.95 18.22 10.90
CA VAL A 56 3.51 17.00 11.61
C VAL A 56 3.74 17.22 13.11
N ASP A 57 2.71 17.00 13.92
CA ASP A 57 2.83 17.04 15.38
C ASP A 57 3.65 15.83 15.87
N PRO A 58 4.82 16.04 16.50
CA PRO A 58 5.62 14.95 17.05
C PRO A 58 4.89 14.16 18.13
N ARG A 59 3.97 14.78 18.88
CA ARG A 59 3.18 14.09 19.91
C ARG A 59 2.17 13.13 19.28
N ALA A 60 1.53 13.56 18.19
CA ALA A 60 0.65 12.70 17.40
C ALA A 60 1.42 11.51 16.80
N MET A 61 2.63 11.73 16.28
CA MET A 61 3.49 10.66 15.78
C MET A 61 3.90 9.68 16.88
N ALA A 62 4.25 10.17 18.07
CA ALA A 62 4.65 9.34 19.20
C ALA A 62 3.52 8.44 19.73
N ALA A 63 2.26 8.86 19.55
CA ALA A 63 1.08 8.18 20.07
C ALA A 63 0.82 6.80 19.42
N ALA A 64 1.20 6.61 18.15
CA ALA A 64 1.05 5.32 17.48
C ALA A 64 2.08 5.13 16.37
N PRO A 65 2.67 3.92 16.23
CA PRO A 65 3.57 3.63 15.13
C PRO A 65 2.85 3.64 13.78
N ILE A 66 3.54 4.16 12.77
CA ILE A 66 3.12 4.15 11.38
C ILE A 66 4.10 3.34 10.53
N ILE A 67 3.67 2.99 9.32
CA ILE A 67 4.54 2.42 8.30
C ILE A 67 4.81 3.50 7.26
N VAL A 68 6.07 3.86 7.08
CA VAL A 68 6.54 4.76 6.01
C VAL A 68 7.26 3.90 4.98
N GLN A 69 6.89 4.06 3.72
CA GLN A 69 7.46 3.28 2.64
C GLN A 69 7.70 4.16 1.42
N HIS A 70 8.80 3.95 0.70
CA HIS A 70 9.01 4.63 -0.58
C HIS A 70 7.88 4.30 -1.55
N LYS A 71 7.37 5.33 -2.22
CA LYS A 71 6.32 5.22 -3.21
C LYS A 71 6.92 4.66 -4.50
N ILE A 72 6.43 3.50 -4.91
CA ILE A 72 6.78 2.92 -6.20
C ILE A 72 5.73 3.35 -7.24
N PRO A 73 6.15 3.99 -8.36
CA PRO A 73 5.29 4.13 -9.53
C PRO A 73 4.89 2.73 -10.04
N LYS A 74 3.59 2.48 -10.21
CA LYS A 74 3.06 1.16 -10.57
C LYS A 74 2.16 1.25 -11.79
N LEU A 75 2.16 0.17 -12.57
CA LEU A 75 1.22 0.00 -13.69
C LEU A 75 -0.15 -0.51 -13.21
N ALA A 76 -0.16 -1.34 -12.17
CA ALA A 76 -1.36 -1.95 -11.59
C ALA A 76 -1.10 -2.37 -10.13
N ASP A 77 -2.16 -2.65 -9.38
CA ASP A 77 -2.05 -3.49 -8.17
C ASP A 77 -2.32 -4.94 -8.54
N VAL A 78 -1.63 -5.87 -7.88
CA VAL A 78 -1.86 -7.31 -8.09
C VAL A 78 -2.42 -7.91 -6.82
N ARG A 79 -3.54 -8.64 -6.94
CA ARG A 79 -4.07 -9.47 -5.87
C ARG A 79 -3.87 -10.94 -6.25
N VAL A 80 -3.08 -11.64 -5.46
CA VAL A 80 -2.82 -13.07 -5.63
C VAL A 80 -3.55 -13.83 -4.52
N THR A 81 -4.37 -14.80 -4.91
CA THR A 81 -5.00 -15.75 -3.98
C THR A 81 -4.33 -17.10 -4.16
N VAL A 82 -3.94 -17.76 -3.07
CA VAL A 82 -3.28 -19.07 -3.09
C VAL A 82 -4.11 -20.07 -2.29
N VAL A 83 -4.43 -21.22 -2.88
CA VAL A 83 -5.17 -22.32 -2.25
C VAL A 83 -4.38 -23.61 -2.47
N GLY A 84 -3.75 -24.11 -1.40
CA GLY A 84 -2.78 -25.20 -1.55
C GLY A 84 -1.59 -24.75 -2.41
N ASP A 85 -1.39 -25.41 -3.54
CA ASP A 85 -0.37 -25.11 -4.56
C ASP A 85 -0.91 -24.30 -5.75
N GLN A 86 -2.22 -24.01 -5.78
CA GLN A 86 -2.87 -23.27 -6.85
C GLN A 86 -2.78 -21.76 -6.63
N VAL A 87 -2.37 -21.02 -7.66
CA VAL A 87 -2.15 -19.56 -7.61
C VAL A 87 -3.10 -18.85 -8.59
N PHE A 88 -3.86 -17.89 -8.08
CA PHE A 88 -4.85 -17.11 -8.84
C PHE A 88 -4.50 -15.62 -8.79
N PRO A 89 -3.62 -15.13 -9.68
CA PRO A 89 -3.19 -13.74 -9.72
C PRO A 89 -4.11 -12.87 -10.60
N VAL A 90 -4.55 -11.74 -10.08
CA VAL A 90 -5.40 -10.77 -10.78
C VAL A 90 -4.78 -9.39 -10.71
N ALA A 91 -4.59 -8.77 -11.88
CA ALA A 91 -4.24 -7.37 -12.01
C ALA A 91 -5.49 -6.50 -11.82
N ILE A 92 -5.36 -5.45 -11.02
CA ILE A 92 -6.36 -4.45 -10.72
C ILE A 92 -5.93 -3.15 -11.41
N ASP A 93 -6.76 -2.65 -12.32
CA ASP A 93 -6.50 -1.35 -12.94
C ASP A 93 -6.76 -0.22 -11.93
N SER A 94 -5.67 0.26 -11.33
CA SER A 94 -5.69 1.28 -10.28
C SER A 94 -5.17 2.64 -10.75
N GLN A 95 -4.81 2.77 -12.03
CA GLN A 95 -4.20 4.01 -12.54
C GLN A 95 -5.20 4.93 -13.24
N VAL A 96 -6.39 4.41 -13.58
CA VAL A 96 -7.48 5.18 -14.24
C VAL A 96 -8.02 6.30 -13.36
N ALA A 97 -8.25 6.05 -12.06
CA ALA A 97 -8.84 7.03 -11.14
C ALA A 97 -7.80 7.56 -10.14
N VAL A 98 -7.77 8.89 -9.95
CA VAL A 98 -6.76 9.60 -9.13
C VAL A 98 -6.69 9.11 -7.68
N ASP A 99 -7.83 8.77 -7.11
CA ASP A 99 -7.99 8.29 -5.74
C ASP A 99 -7.43 6.88 -5.52
N THR A 100 -7.37 6.07 -6.58
CA THR A 100 -6.90 4.67 -6.59
C THR A 100 -5.41 4.49 -6.90
N GLN A 101 -4.76 5.52 -7.47
CA GLN A 101 -3.35 5.44 -7.91
C GLN A 101 -2.38 5.05 -6.80
N VAL A 102 -2.68 5.41 -5.55
CA VAL A 102 -1.88 5.06 -4.37
C VAL A 102 -2.40 3.79 -3.73
N ASP A 103 -3.71 3.74 -3.51
CA ASP A 103 -4.38 2.64 -2.84
C ASP A 103 -5.67 2.30 -3.58
N TRP A 104 -5.69 1.17 -4.27
CA TRP A 104 -6.84 0.75 -5.09
C TRP A 104 -8.14 0.61 -4.27
N ARG A 105 -8.02 0.47 -2.95
CA ARG A 105 -9.16 0.33 -2.02
C ARG A 105 -9.91 1.64 -1.74
N ARG A 106 -9.34 2.80 -2.09
CA ARG A 106 -9.96 4.11 -1.80
C ARG A 106 -11.13 4.45 -2.71
N GLY A 107 -11.18 3.90 -3.92
CA GLY A 107 -12.25 4.17 -4.88
C GLY A 107 -13.31 3.08 -4.92
N ALA A 108 -14.57 3.48 -4.78
CA ALA A 108 -15.73 2.61 -5.02
C ALA A 108 -16.18 2.73 -6.48
N ASP A 109 -15.33 2.31 -7.41
CA ASP A 109 -15.68 2.23 -8.83
C ASP A 109 -16.15 0.81 -9.16
N PRO A 110 -17.46 0.59 -9.42
CA PRO A 110 -17.99 -0.73 -9.77
C PRO A 110 -17.58 -1.17 -11.18
N THR A 111 -17.12 -0.25 -12.02
CA THR A 111 -16.70 -0.53 -13.41
C THR A 111 -15.22 -0.86 -13.53
N ARG A 112 -14.50 -0.89 -12.41
CA ARG A 112 -13.06 -1.16 -12.39
C ARG A 112 -12.73 -2.47 -13.09
N ARG A 113 -11.76 -2.40 -14.00
CA ARG A 113 -11.30 -3.56 -14.75
C ARG A 113 -10.37 -4.42 -13.89
N PHE A 114 -10.62 -5.73 -13.95
CA PHE A 114 -9.78 -6.77 -13.38
C PHE A 114 -9.33 -7.70 -14.51
N THR A 115 -8.06 -8.05 -14.54
CA THR A 115 -7.48 -8.89 -15.59
C THR A 115 -6.75 -10.07 -14.97
N LEU A 116 -7.10 -11.29 -15.37
CA LEU A 116 -6.37 -12.48 -14.96
C LEU A 116 -4.95 -12.39 -15.49
N ILE A 117 -3.96 -12.54 -14.61
CA ILE A 117 -2.56 -12.62 -15.05
C ILE A 117 -2.33 -14.07 -15.44
N THR A 118 -2.17 -14.32 -16.73
CA THR A 118 -1.84 -15.65 -17.23
C THR A 118 -0.33 -15.82 -17.21
N HIS A 119 0.13 -16.84 -16.50
CA HIS A 119 1.46 -17.39 -16.70
C HIS A 119 1.30 -18.78 -17.33
N SER A 120 2.13 -19.10 -18.31
CA SER A 120 2.26 -20.49 -18.76
C SER A 120 2.77 -21.30 -17.58
N SER A 121 1.95 -22.22 -17.03
CA SER A 121 2.48 -23.19 -16.08
C SER A 121 3.58 -24.00 -16.78
N PRO A 122 4.72 -24.26 -16.13
CA PRO A 122 5.56 -25.37 -16.55
C PRO A 122 4.71 -26.63 -16.50
N ALA A 123 4.80 -27.49 -17.53
CA ALA A 123 4.13 -28.77 -17.53
C ALA A 123 4.44 -29.54 -16.24
N PRO A 124 3.47 -30.29 -15.67
CA PRO A 124 3.75 -31.11 -14.50
C PRO A 124 4.93 -32.02 -14.82
N LYS A 125 5.95 -32.03 -13.94
CA LYS A 125 7.04 -32.99 -14.04
C LYS A 125 6.45 -34.38 -13.79
N SER A 126 6.48 -35.22 -14.82
CA SER A 126 6.20 -36.66 -14.76
C SER A 126 7.15 -37.38 -13.83
#